data_AF-A0A0Q7N3B7-F1
#
_entry.id   AF-A0A0Q7N3B7-F1
#
_cell.length_a   1.000
_cell.length_b   1.000
_cell.length_c   1.000
_cell.angle_alpha   90.00
_cell.angle_beta   90.00
_cell.angle_gamma   90.00
#
_symmetry.space_group_name_H-M   'P 1'
#
loop_
_entity.id
_entity.type
_entity.pdbx_description
1 polymer ?
#
loop_
_entity_poly.entity_id
_entity_poly.type
_entity_poly.pdbx_seq_one_letter_code
_entity_poly.pdbx_strand_id
1 'polypeptide(L)'
;MLYPSHQGAQDGRLAVPSQQHYGPGQQAVSTSAINSFVTYAKAIQDLDKKNFPDEYAGHSDRIRELEPLLRAHGILDVMQIRNPDIAALLDQ
;
A
#
# COMPACT_ATOMS: atom_id res chain seq x y z
N MET A 1 14.72 55.05 20.22
CA MET A 1 13.74 54.18 19.53
C MET A 1 14.05 54.29 18.04
N LEU A 2 14.97 53.47 17.51
CA LEU A 2 14.71 52.30 16.62
C LEU A 2 13.64 52.63 15.55
N TYR A 3 13.91 52.66 14.24
CA TYR A 3 14.56 51.63 13.39
C TYR A 3 15.26 52.22 12.14
N PRO A 4 16.34 51.60 11.60
CA PRO A 4 16.71 51.69 10.20
C PRO A 4 16.16 50.53 9.36
N SER A 5 15.85 50.85 8.10
CA SER A 5 15.36 50.01 7.02
C SER A 5 16.34 48.92 6.60
N HIS A 6 15.87 47.71 6.28
CA HIS A 6 16.50 46.84 5.28
C HIS A 6 15.41 46.17 4.42
N GLN A 7 15.32 46.65 3.18
CA GLN A 7 14.73 45.97 2.05
C GLN A 7 15.83 45.06 1.49
N GLY A 8 15.68 43.75 1.63
CA GLY A 8 16.61 42.74 1.11
C GLY A 8 15.83 41.62 0.46
N ALA A 9 15.98 41.51 -0.85
CA ALA A 9 15.39 40.46 -1.68
C ALA A 9 15.76 39.06 -1.18
N GLN A 10 14.79 38.15 -1.12
CA GLN A 10 15.01 36.71 -1.11
C GLN A 10 14.05 36.06 -2.11
N ASP A 11 14.46 36.17 -3.37
CA ASP A 11 14.10 35.25 -4.44
C ASP A 11 14.74 33.89 -4.15
N GLY A 12 13.94 32.83 -4.24
CA GLY A 12 14.43 31.46 -4.40
C GLY A 12 14.84 30.69 -3.13
N ARG A 13 14.28 29.48 -3.04
CA ARG A 13 14.74 28.33 -2.24
C ARG A 13 14.29 28.29 -0.78
N LEU A 14 13.03 27.91 -0.58
CA LEU A 14 12.76 26.81 0.33
C LEU A 14 12.06 25.72 -0.47
N ALA A 15 12.88 24.86 -1.09
CA ALA A 15 12.44 23.50 -1.34
C ALA A 15 11.96 22.98 0.00
N VAL A 16 10.63 22.84 0.15
CA VAL A 16 10.05 22.04 1.21
C VAL A 16 10.83 20.73 1.20
N PRO A 17 11.54 20.37 2.28
CA PRO A 17 12.03 19.02 2.37
C PRO A 17 10.76 18.17 2.28
N SER A 18 10.70 17.33 1.24
CA SER A 18 9.85 16.16 1.23
C SER A 18 10.32 15.31 2.40
N GLN A 19 9.85 15.68 3.60
CA GLN A 19 9.89 14.87 4.79
C GLN A 19 9.09 13.64 4.40
N GLN A 20 9.79 12.63 3.86
CA GLN A 20 9.35 11.25 3.92
C GLN A 20 9.22 10.96 5.40
N HIS A 21 8.05 11.30 5.93
CA HIS A 21 7.67 11.08 7.29
C HIS A 21 7.47 9.56 7.40
N TYR A 22 8.54 8.86 7.73
CA TYR A 22 8.48 7.53 8.35
C TYR A 22 7.90 7.71 9.76
N GLY A 23 6.65 8.15 9.82
CA GLY A 23 5.87 8.30 11.04
C GLY A 23 4.96 7.08 11.24
N PRO A 24 4.30 6.98 12.41
CA PRO A 24 3.37 5.89 12.76
C PRO A 24 2.22 5.66 11.75
N GLY A 25 2.02 6.58 10.79
CA GLY A 25 1.11 6.40 9.65
C GLY A 25 1.54 5.31 8.66
N GLN A 26 2.83 5.07 8.43
CA GLN A 26 3.27 4.03 7.47
C GLN A 26 3.06 2.60 8.01
N GLN A 27 3.23 2.41 9.32
CA GLN A 27 2.91 1.13 9.97
C GLN A 27 1.40 0.86 9.96
N ALA A 28 0.57 1.89 10.17
CA ALA A 28 -0.88 1.75 10.08
C ALA A 28 -1.35 1.38 8.65
N VAL A 29 -0.75 1.98 7.62
CA VAL A 29 -1.03 1.64 6.20
C VAL A 29 -0.60 0.21 5.89
N SER A 30 0.56 -0.23 6.37
CA SER A 30 1.06 -1.59 6.18
C SER A 30 0.14 -2.63 6.84
N THR A 31 -0.27 -2.41 8.09
CA THR A 31 -1.19 -3.30 8.81
C THR A 31 -2.57 -3.36 8.14
N SER A 32 -3.07 -2.22 7.66
CA SER A 32 -4.34 -2.16 6.93
C SER A 32 -4.30 -2.93 5.62
N ALA A 33 -3.18 -2.84 4.88
CA ALA A 33 -2.96 -3.58 3.64
C ALA A 33 -2.90 -5.10 3.88
N ILE A 34 -2.20 -5.55 4.93
CA ILE A 34 -2.15 -6.96 5.32
C ILE A 34 -3.55 -7.48 5.67
N ASN A 35 -4.29 -6.74 6.49
CA ASN A 35 -5.65 -7.15 6.88
C ASN A 35 -6.59 -7.24 5.67
N SER A 36 -6.50 -6.27 4.76
CA SER A 36 -7.26 -6.26 3.51
C SER A 36 -6.90 -7.44 2.63
N PHE A 37 -5.59 -7.72 2.47
CA PHE A 37 -5.10 -8.86 1.69
C PHE A 37 -5.62 -10.18 2.26
N VAL A 38 -5.48 -10.40 3.57
CA VAL A 38 -5.97 -11.64 4.22
C VAL A 38 -7.48 -11.78 4.07
N THR A 39 -8.23 -10.67 4.14
CA THR A 39 -9.69 -10.67 3.96
C THR A 39 -10.08 -11.14 2.56
N TYR A 40 -9.50 -10.53 1.51
CA TYR A 40 -9.80 -10.93 0.12
C TYR A 40 -9.26 -12.32 -0.21
N ALA A 41 -8.09 -12.69 0.31
CA ALA A 41 -7.53 -14.02 0.19
C ALA A 41 -8.45 -15.09 0.78
N LYS A 42 -9.04 -14.82 1.95
CA LYS A 42 -10.02 -15.70 2.58
C LYS A 42 -11.33 -15.74 1.82
N ALA A 43 -11.79 -14.61 1.31
CA ALA A 43 -12.97 -14.58 0.46
C ALA A 43 -12.79 -15.47 -0.77
N ILE A 44 -11.67 -15.36 -1.50
CA ILE A 44 -11.35 -16.24 -2.64
C ILE A 44 -11.26 -17.71 -2.22
N GLN A 45 -10.66 -18.01 -1.07
CA GLN A 45 -10.52 -19.39 -0.60
C GLN A 45 -11.88 -20.07 -0.35
N ASP A 46 -12.86 -19.33 0.17
CA ASP A 46 -14.19 -19.85 0.48
C ASP A 46 -15.16 -19.75 -0.70
N LEU A 47 -14.88 -18.86 -1.66
CA LEU A 47 -15.74 -18.57 -2.79
C LEU A 47 -15.68 -19.67 -3.86
N ASP A 48 -16.83 -20.21 -4.20
CA ASP A 48 -16.95 -21.11 -5.34
C ASP A 48 -16.89 -20.32 -6.67
N LYS A 49 -15.73 -20.35 -7.31
CA LYS A 49 -15.45 -19.67 -8.58
C LYS A 49 -16.42 -20.03 -9.71
N LYS A 50 -17.01 -21.22 -9.69
CA LYS A 50 -17.91 -21.69 -10.75
C LYS A 50 -19.29 -21.04 -10.63
N ASN A 51 -19.76 -20.83 -9.41
CA ASN A 51 -21.05 -20.21 -9.13
C ASN A 51 -20.94 -18.67 -9.04
N PHE A 52 -19.78 -18.14 -8.64
CA PHE A 52 -19.58 -16.70 -8.43
C PHE A 52 -18.33 -16.17 -9.14
N PRO A 53 -18.28 -16.21 -10.48
CA PRO A 53 -17.10 -15.81 -11.24
C PRO A 53 -16.78 -14.32 -11.13
N ASP A 54 -17.81 -13.45 -11.10
CA ASP A 54 -17.64 -12.00 -10.99
C ASP A 54 -17.07 -11.57 -9.64
N GLU A 55 -17.59 -12.12 -8.54
CA GLU A 55 -17.08 -11.84 -7.19
C GLU A 55 -15.63 -12.35 -7.05
N TYR A 56 -15.33 -13.51 -7.63
CA TYR A 56 -13.97 -14.05 -7.66
C TYR A 56 -13.02 -13.10 -8.40
N ALA A 57 -13.44 -12.59 -9.55
CA ALA A 57 -12.65 -11.62 -10.32
C ALA A 57 -12.44 -10.33 -9.52
N GLY A 58 -13.48 -9.81 -8.86
CA GLY A 58 -13.41 -8.61 -8.04
C GLY A 58 -12.43 -8.75 -6.87
N HIS A 59 -12.48 -9.87 -6.13
CA HIS A 59 -11.52 -10.12 -5.05
C HIS A 59 -10.10 -10.35 -5.58
N SER A 60 -9.95 -11.02 -6.73
CA SER A 60 -8.64 -11.23 -7.36
C SER A 60 -7.99 -9.90 -7.76
N ASP A 61 -8.79 -8.97 -8.28
CA ASP A 61 -8.32 -7.63 -8.66
C ASP A 61 -7.82 -6.86 -7.42
N ARG A 62 -8.58 -6.89 -6.33
CA ARG A 62 -8.19 -6.26 -5.06
C ARG A 62 -6.89 -6.83 -4.49
N ILE A 63 -6.67 -8.14 -4.63
CA ILE A 63 -5.40 -8.77 -4.23
C ILE A 63 -4.24 -8.24 -5.06
N ARG A 64 -4.41 -8.09 -6.38
CA ARG A 64 -3.39 -7.54 -7.28
C ARG A 64 -3.09 -6.07 -7.00
N GLU A 65 -4.10 -5.27 -6.65
CA GLU A 65 -3.89 -3.88 -6.26
C GLU A 65 -3.06 -3.74 -4.98
N LEU A 66 -3.15 -4.72 -4.06
CA LEU A 66 -2.40 -4.74 -2.81
C LEU A 66 -0.98 -5.31 -2.97
N GLU A 67 -0.74 -6.13 -3.98
CA GLU A 67 0.57 -6.75 -4.28
C GLU A 67 1.75 -5.76 -4.26
N PRO A 68 1.75 -4.64 -5.00
CA PRO A 68 2.89 -3.73 -5.03
C PRO A 68 3.17 -3.10 -3.67
N LEU A 69 2.13 -2.82 -2.88
CA LEU A 69 2.27 -2.28 -1.54
C LEU A 69 2.89 -3.33 -0.60
N LEU A 70 2.40 -4.56 -0.63
CA LEU A 70 2.94 -5.66 0.19
C LEU A 70 4.38 -6.01 -0.20
N ARG A 71 4.71 -5.98 -1.49
CA ARG A 71 6.06 -6.21 -2.01
C ARG A 71 7.01 -5.09 -1.61
N ALA A 72 6.60 -3.82 -1.74
CA ALA A 72 7.40 -2.66 -1.33
C ALA A 72 7.75 -2.66 0.16
N HIS A 73 6.85 -3.20 1.00
CA HIS A 73 7.07 -3.37 2.43
C HIS A 73 7.79 -4.68 2.81
N GLY A 74 8.18 -5.51 1.84
CA GLY A 74 8.87 -6.79 2.08
C GLY A 74 7.98 -7.88 2.72
N ILE A 75 6.66 -7.66 2.77
CA ILE A 75 5.72 -8.58 3.43
C ILE A 75 5.61 -9.88 2.64
N LEU A 76 5.58 -9.81 1.30
CA LEU A 76 5.50 -11.01 0.45
C LEU A 76 6.75 -11.89 0.52
N ASP A 77 7.90 -11.35 0.94
CA ASP A 77 9.15 -12.10 1.08
C ASP A 77 9.16 -12.99 2.33
N VAL A 78 8.49 -12.53 3.39
CA VAL A 78 8.41 -13.24 4.68
C VAL A 78 7.14 -14.07 4.84
N MET A 79 6.14 -13.89 3.98
CA MET A 79 4.84 -14.53 4.07
C MET A 79 4.74 -15.77 3.18
N GLN A 80 4.30 -16.90 3.75
CA GLN A 80 3.99 -18.10 2.99
C GLN A 80 2.51 -18.11 2.55
N ILE A 81 2.26 -18.15 1.24
CA ILE A 81 0.92 -18.30 0.67
C ILE A 81 0.67 -19.78 0.36
N ARG A 82 -0.36 -20.35 0.99
CA ARG A 82 -0.68 -21.79 0.84
C ARG A 82 -1.74 -22.09 -0.21
N ASN A 83 -2.53 -21.10 -0.59
CA ASN A 83 -3.55 -21.27 -1.61
C ASN A 83 -2.89 -21.09 -2.99
N PRO A 84 -2.96 -22.09 -3.90
CA PRO A 84 -2.29 -22.05 -5.19
C PRO A 84 -2.88 -20.98 -6.12
N ASP A 85 -4.19 -20.72 -6.07
CA ASP A 85 -4.81 -19.67 -6.88
C ASP A 85 -4.32 -18.29 -6.46
N ILE A 86 -4.20 -18.04 -5.16
CA ILE A 86 -3.69 -16.77 -4.64
C ILE A 86 -2.20 -16.62 -4.95
N ALA A 87 -1.42 -17.69 -4.86
CA ALA A 87 -0.02 -17.67 -5.26
C ALA A 87 0.12 -17.34 -6.75
N ALA A 88 -0.70 -17.94 -7.62
CA ALA A 88 -0.71 -17.66 -9.05
C ALA A 88 -1.09 -16.20 -9.38
N LEU A 89 -1.89 -15.55 -8.54
CA LEU A 89 -2.21 -14.13 -8.70
C LEU A 89 -1.03 -13.20 -8.38
N LEU A 90 -0.08 -13.63 -7.56
CA LEU A 90 1.05 -12.83 -7.08
C LEU A 90 2.39 -13.16 -7.75
N ASP A 91 2.44 -14.24 -8.55
CA ASP A 91 3.61 -14.69 -9.33
C ASP A 91 3.75 -13.98 -10.70
N GLN A 92 2.88 -12.99 -10.98
CA GLN A 92 2.89 -12.22 -12.22
C GLN A 92 3.88 -11.04 -12.16
#